data_AF-A0A2V9PUA7-F1
#
_entry.id   AF-A0A2V9PUA7-F1
#
_cell.length_a   1.000
_cell.length_b   1.000
_cell.length_c   1.000
_cell.angle_alpha   90.00
_cell.angle_beta   90.00
_cell.angle_gamma   90.00
#
_symmetry.space_group_name_H-M   'P 1'
#
loop_
_entity.id
_entity.type
_entity.pdbx_description
1 polymer ?
#
loop_
_entity_poly.entity_id
_entity_poly.type
_entity_poly.pdbx_seq_one_letter_code
_entity_poly.pdbx_strand_id
1 'polypeptide(L)'
;MNISSEEVAGILRNWRDENRRLRFHTFHVPEEAIDYLCSGLGWIEELTPFMVRIGNRNDKGIIRGDLYSCIVSLSRATGFVMWDWRNVPASEQAMKNSLHEGFDMSLTVEFASGARCELHAIKFGHELDIPK
;
A
#
# COMPACT_ATOMS: atom_id res chain seq x y z
N MET A 1 10.66 -4.39 -9.16
CA MET A 1 11.60 -5.49 -8.83
C MET A 1 10.85 -6.57 -8.06
N ASN A 2 10.93 -7.84 -8.46
CA ASN A 2 10.31 -8.93 -7.71
C ASN A 2 11.04 -9.14 -6.38
N ILE A 3 10.30 -9.34 -5.29
CA ILE A 3 10.86 -9.56 -3.96
C ILE A 3 10.18 -10.76 -3.27
N SER A 4 10.85 -11.32 -2.27
CA SER A 4 10.34 -12.43 -1.47
C SER A 4 9.31 -11.97 -0.43
N SER A 5 8.50 -12.92 0.07
CA SER A 5 7.59 -12.67 1.18
C SER A 5 8.30 -12.25 2.48
N GLU A 6 9.54 -12.71 2.69
CA GLU A 6 10.35 -12.35 3.85
C GLU A 6 10.79 -10.88 3.79
N GLU A 7 11.21 -10.41 2.61
CA GLU A 7 11.53 -9.00 2.36
C GLU A 7 10.29 -8.11 2.55
N VAL A 8 9.13 -8.55 2.05
CA VAL A 8 7.86 -7.85 2.26
C VAL A 8 7.52 -7.70 3.74
N ALA A 9 7.64 -8.79 4.51
CA ALA A 9 7.41 -8.74 5.95
C ALA A 9 8.40 -7.80 6.66
N GLY A 10 9.66 -7.76 6.21
CA GLY A 10 10.66 -6.81 6.70
C GLY A 10 10.27 -5.36 6.42
N ILE A 11 9.89 -5.04 5.18
CA ILE A 11 9.45 -3.69 4.76
C ILE A 11 8.24 -3.24 5.58
N LEU A 12 7.19 -4.07 5.65
CA LEU A 12 5.97 -3.75 6.38
C LEU A 12 6.24 -3.57 7.89
N ARG A 13 7.16 -4.36 8.47
CA ARG A 13 7.57 -4.21 9.86
C ARG A 13 8.26 -2.86 10.07
N ASN A 14 9.22 -2.50 9.20
CA ASN A 14 9.91 -1.22 9.29
C ASN A 14 8.92 -0.06 9.20
N TRP A 15 8.00 -0.07 8.23
CA TRP A 15 6.99 1.00 8.11
C TRP A 15 6.07 1.11 9.31
N ARG A 16 5.68 -0.03 9.91
CA ARG A 16 4.88 -0.04 11.14
C ARG A 16 5.67 0.55 12.30
N ASP A 17 6.93 0.13 12.46
CA ASP A 17 7.78 0.55 13.58
C ASP A 17 8.19 2.03 13.44
N GLU A 18 8.32 2.53 12.21
CA GLU A 18 8.47 3.96 11.85
C GLU A 18 7.16 4.75 11.92
N ASN A 19 6.05 4.10 12.28
CA ASN A 19 4.69 4.68 12.38
C ASN A 19 4.24 5.42 11.11
N ARG A 20 4.54 4.84 9.94
CA ARG A 20 4.24 5.45 8.65
C ARG A 20 2.80 5.24 8.23
N ARG A 21 2.20 6.30 7.71
CA ARG A 21 0.86 6.22 7.09
C ARG A 21 1.00 5.64 5.69
N LEU A 22 0.15 4.66 5.39
CA LEU A 22 0.12 3.93 4.14
C LEU A 22 -1.09 4.33 3.31
N ARG A 23 -0.85 4.72 2.06
CA ARG A 23 -1.88 4.77 1.04
C ARG A 23 -1.99 3.39 0.40
N PHE A 24 -3.18 2.84 0.32
CA PHE A 24 -3.43 1.57 -0.34
C PHE A 24 -4.39 1.73 -1.52
N HIS A 25 -4.17 0.96 -2.57
CA HIS A 25 -5.08 0.84 -3.70
C HIS A 25 -5.24 -0.64 -4.04
N THR A 26 -6.48 -1.08 -4.21
CA THR A 26 -6.82 -2.43 -4.63
C THR A 26 -7.47 -2.34 -5.99
N PHE A 27 -6.98 -3.16 -6.90
CA PHE A 27 -7.49 -3.26 -8.26
C PHE A 27 -7.86 -4.72 -8.49
N HIS A 28 -8.99 -4.98 -9.13
CA HIS A 28 -9.29 -6.27 -9.70
C HIS A 28 -9.44 -6.09 -11.20
N VAL A 29 -8.61 -6.79 -11.98
CA VAL A 29 -8.63 -6.75 -13.44
C VAL A 29 -9.06 -8.12 -13.95
N PRO A 30 -10.36 -8.42 -14.06
CA PRO A 30 -10.82 -9.44 -14.98
C PRO A 30 -10.44 -9.06 -16.42
N GLU A 31 -10.38 -10.05 -17.30
CA GLU A 31 -9.62 -10.08 -18.58
C GLU A 31 -9.73 -8.85 -19.50
N GLU A 32 -10.72 -7.93 -19.35
CA GLU A 32 -10.85 -6.73 -20.19
C GLU A 32 -11.24 -5.41 -19.48
N ALA A 33 -11.36 -5.33 -18.14
CA ALA A 33 -11.64 -4.07 -17.43
C ALA A 33 -11.27 -4.11 -15.94
N ILE A 34 -11.00 -2.94 -15.32
CA ILE A 34 -10.84 -2.84 -13.86
C ILE A 34 -12.24 -2.71 -13.22
N ASP A 35 -12.81 -3.82 -12.77
CA ASP A 35 -14.18 -3.85 -12.21
C ASP A 35 -14.25 -3.38 -10.76
N TYR A 36 -13.15 -3.45 -10.02
CA TYR A 36 -13.11 -3.05 -8.62
C TYR A 36 -11.88 -2.22 -8.30
N LEU A 37 -12.10 -0.97 -7.89
CA LEU A 37 -11.10 -0.05 -7.35
C LEU A 37 -11.52 0.37 -5.95
N CYS A 38 -10.71 0.06 -4.95
CA CYS A 38 -10.85 0.64 -3.60
C CYS A 38 -9.50 1.22 -3.17
N SER A 39 -9.53 2.47 -2.70
CA SER A 39 -8.34 3.16 -2.20
C SER A 39 -8.59 3.74 -0.83
N GLY A 40 -7.55 3.80 0.00
CA GLY A 40 -7.64 4.44 1.30
C GLY A 40 -6.28 4.81 1.86
N LEU A 41 -6.32 5.35 3.07
CA LEU A 41 -5.16 5.85 3.78
C LEU A 41 -5.29 5.43 5.25
N GLY A 42 -4.27 4.80 5.82
CA GLY A 42 -4.32 4.30 7.19
C GLY A 42 -2.95 3.88 7.73
N TRP A 43 -2.94 3.27 8.91
CA TRP A 43 -1.74 2.73 9.56
C TRP A 43 -1.79 1.20 9.59
N ILE A 44 -0.62 0.57 9.67
CA ILE A 44 -0.55 -0.86 9.96
C ILE A 44 -0.99 -1.07 11.42
N GLU A 45 -2.14 -1.70 11.60
CA GLU A 45 -2.69 -1.99 12.93
C GLU A 45 -2.36 -3.41 13.38
N GLU A 46 -2.17 -4.31 12.43
CA GLU A 46 -1.83 -5.69 12.67
C GLU A 46 -0.93 -6.17 11.54
N LEU A 47 0.15 -6.86 11.91
CA LEU A 47 1.07 -7.47 10.98
C LEU A 47 1.45 -8.84 11.51
N THR A 48 1.13 -9.86 10.72
CA THR A 48 1.52 -11.25 10.93
C THR A 48 2.30 -11.75 9.72
N PRO A 49 2.94 -12.93 9.77
CA PRO A 49 3.54 -13.52 8.58
C PRO A 49 2.57 -13.77 7.43
N PHE A 50 1.26 -13.80 7.68
CA PHE A 50 0.25 -14.20 6.70
C PHE A 50 -0.65 -13.05 6.24
N MET A 51 -0.62 -11.92 6.92
CA MET A 51 -1.59 -10.85 6.73
C MET A 51 -1.07 -9.52 7.28
N VAL A 52 -1.45 -8.44 6.59
CA VAL A 52 -1.35 -7.07 7.10
C VAL A 52 -2.75 -6.45 7.12
N ARG A 53 -3.12 -5.83 8.25
CA ARG A 53 -4.32 -5.01 8.38
C ARG A 53 -3.93 -3.55 8.42
N ILE A 54 -4.46 -2.79 7.49
CA ILE A 54 -4.33 -1.34 7.42
C ILE A 54 -5.67 -0.75 7.83
N GLY A 55 -5.67 0.12 8.82
CA GLY A 55 -6.89 0.76 9.31
C GLY A 55 -6.70 2.24 9.57
N ASN A 56 -7.82 2.95 9.54
CA ASN A 56 -7.92 4.39 9.70
C ASN A 56 -8.91 4.78 10.81
N ARG A 57 -9.37 3.80 11.60
CA ARG A 57 -10.39 3.98 12.64
C ARG A 57 -9.99 4.93 13.77
N ASN A 58 -8.71 5.27 13.88
CA ASN A 58 -8.20 6.24 14.84
C ASN A 58 -8.08 7.67 14.27
N ASP A 59 -8.39 7.89 12.98
CA ASP A 59 -8.45 9.23 12.42
C ASP A 59 -9.66 10.00 12.95
N LYS A 60 -9.39 11.15 13.58
CA LYS A 60 -10.42 12.01 14.19
C LYS A 60 -11.41 12.61 13.17
N GLY A 61 -11.13 12.49 11.86
CA GLY A 61 -11.96 13.03 10.77
C GLY A 61 -12.82 12.00 10.03
N ILE A 62 -12.78 10.71 10.41
CA ILE A 62 -13.51 9.64 9.71
C ILE A 62 -14.74 9.29 10.53
N ILE A 63 -15.92 9.39 9.92
CA ILE A 63 -17.19 9.01 10.55
C ILE A 63 -17.08 7.53 10.94
N ARG A 64 -17.46 7.16 12.17
CA ARG A 64 -17.35 5.80 12.75
C ARG A 64 -18.00 4.66 11.94
N GLY A 65 -18.64 4.94 10.80
CA GLY A 65 -19.20 3.96 9.86
C GLY A 65 -18.48 3.82 8.52
N ASP A 66 -17.58 4.75 8.17
CA ASP A 66 -16.79 4.72 6.94
C ASP A 66 -15.47 3.96 7.17
N LEU A 67 -15.60 2.64 7.34
CA LEU A 67 -14.49 1.75 7.63
C LEU A 67 -13.67 1.49 6.35
N TYR A 68 -12.78 2.42 5.96
CA TYR A 68 -11.76 2.16 4.94
C TYR A 68 -10.57 1.40 5.55
N SER A 69 -10.83 0.23 6.11
CA SER A 69 -9.78 -0.72 6.51
C SER A 69 -9.55 -1.74 5.41
N CYS A 70 -8.29 -2.07 5.15
CA CYS A 70 -7.89 -3.10 4.21
C CYS A 70 -7.22 -4.25 4.96
N ILE A 71 -7.58 -5.49 4.63
CA ILE A 71 -6.87 -6.69 5.06
C ILE A 71 -6.26 -7.31 3.81
N VAL A 72 -4.94 -7.39 3.78
CA VAL A 72 -4.19 -8.00 2.67
C VAL A 72 -3.63 -9.33 3.14
N SER A 73 -4.07 -10.43 2.53
CA SER A 73 -3.59 -11.78 2.85
C SER A 73 -2.29 -12.09 2.10
N LEU A 74 -1.16 -11.91 2.78
CA LEU A 74 0.17 -12.20 2.23
C LEU A 74 0.35 -13.69 1.87
N SER A 75 -0.30 -14.60 2.60
CA SER A 75 -0.24 -16.04 2.32
C SER A 75 -0.99 -16.48 1.06
N ARG A 76 -1.89 -15.64 0.54
CA ARG A 76 -2.63 -15.88 -0.71
C ARG A 76 -2.02 -15.15 -1.91
N ALA A 77 -0.99 -14.35 -1.68
CA ALA A 77 -0.31 -13.64 -2.75
C ALA A 77 0.44 -14.64 -3.64
N THR A 78 0.39 -14.40 -4.94
CA THR A 78 1.15 -15.15 -5.95
C THR A 78 2.46 -14.45 -6.31
N GLY A 79 2.59 -13.16 -5.98
CA GLY A 79 3.76 -12.36 -6.32
C GLY A 79 3.83 -11.07 -5.52
N PHE A 80 5.06 -10.55 -5.41
CA PHE A 80 5.34 -9.25 -4.81
C PHE A 80 6.31 -8.47 -5.68
N VAL A 81 5.95 -7.23 -5.98
CA VAL A 81 6.77 -6.32 -6.76
C VAL A 81 7.00 -5.05 -5.95
N MET A 82 8.25 -4.65 -5.83
CA MET A 82 8.63 -3.40 -5.17
C MET A 82 9.27 -2.44 -6.16
N TRP A 83 8.83 -1.18 -6.08
CA TRP A 83 9.31 -0.07 -6.89
C TRP A 83 9.78 1.07 -5.99
N ASP A 84 10.99 1.55 -6.20
CA ASP A 84 11.50 2.80 -5.68
C ASP A 84 11.77 3.77 -6.84
N TRP A 85 12.03 5.04 -6.53
CA TRP A 85 12.28 6.06 -7.56
C TRP A 85 13.48 5.75 -8.48
N ARG A 86 14.37 4.82 -8.09
CA ARG A 86 15.59 4.45 -8.80
C ARG A 86 15.35 3.31 -9.79
N ASN A 87 14.39 2.43 -9.53
CA ASN A 87 14.13 1.22 -10.31
C ASN A 87 12.81 1.25 -11.12
N VAL A 88 12.06 2.34 -11.07
CA VAL A 88 10.86 2.53 -11.91
C VAL A 88 11.23 2.61 -13.40
N PRO A 89 10.49 1.94 -14.31
CA PRO A 89 10.70 2.04 -15.75
C PRO A 89 10.60 3.49 -16.25
N ALA A 90 11.40 3.84 -17.27
CA ALA A 90 11.41 5.20 -17.83
C ALA A 90 10.06 5.64 -18.41
N SER A 91 9.21 4.70 -18.83
CA SER A 91 7.85 4.96 -19.32
C SER A 91 6.89 5.43 -18.21
N GLU A 92 7.19 5.15 -16.95
CA GLU A 92 6.32 5.40 -15.79
C GLU A 92 6.75 6.65 -15.02
N GLN A 93 6.90 7.77 -15.72
CA GLN A 93 7.42 9.01 -15.13
C GLN A 93 6.55 9.55 -13.98
N ALA A 94 5.22 9.37 -14.05
CA ALA A 94 4.30 9.77 -12.99
C ALA A 94 4.51 8.99 -11.69
N MET A 95 4.76 7.68 -11.79
CA MET A 95 5.10 6.84 -10.65
C MET A 95 6.45 7.25 -10.08
N LYS A 96 7.45 7.48 -10.94
CA LYS A 96 8.79 7.91 -10.53
C LYS A 96 8.75 9.21 -9.73
N ASN A 97 8.01 10.23 -10.22
CA ASN A 97 7.85 11.50 -9.51
C ASN A 97 7.13 11.30 -8.17
N SER A 98 6.05 10.51 -8.14
CA SER A 98 5.31 10.22 -6.91
C SER A 98 6.19 9.53 -5.84
N LEU A 99 7.04 8.58 -6.24
CA LEU A 99 8.02 7.92 -5.36
C LEU A 99 9.23 8.80 -5.04
N HIS A 100 9.52 9.81 -5.85
CA HIS A 100 10.59 10.75 -5.54
C HIS A 100 10.12 11.79 -4.50
N GLU A 101 8.90 12.28 -4.64
CA GLU A 101 8.38 13.41 -3.87
C GLU A 101 7.60 13.00 -2.62
N GLY A 102 6.67 12.03 -2.74
CA GLY A 102 5.66 11.78 -1.71
C GLY A 102 5.77 10.43 -0.99
N PHE A 103 6.22 9.39 -1.68
CA PHE A 103 6.26 8.02 -1.16
C PHE A 103 7.67 7.46 -1.14
N ASP A 104 7.99 6.59 -0.19
CA ASP A 104 9.30 5.95 -0.11
C ASP A 104 9.50 4.89 -1.19
N MET A 105 8.51 4.00 -1.30
CA MET A 105 8.43 2.98 -2.34
C MET A 105 6.97 2.54 -2.50
N SER A 106 6.69 1.85 -3.60
CA SER A 106 5.44 1.14 -3.87
C SER A 106 5.67 -0.36 -3.72
N LEU A 107 4.88 -1.00 -2.85
CA LEU A 107 4.82 -2.43 -2.70
C LEU A 107 3.52 -2.95 -3.33
N THR A 108 3.63 -3.71 -4.40
CA THR A 108 2.53 -4.39 -5.07
C THR A 108 2.45 -5.84 -4.60
N VAL A 109 1.25 -6.26 -4.22
CA VAL A 109 0.88 -7.63 -3.86
C VAL A 109 -0.08 -8.15 -4.93
N GLU A 110 0.26 -9.26 -5.57
CA GLU A 110 -0.52 -9.86 -6.65
C GLU A 110 -1.22 -11.13 -6.18
N PHE A 111 -2.40 -11.41 -6.72
CA PHE A 111 -3.21 -12.57 -6.35
C PHE A 111 -3.59 -13.39 -7.59
N ALA A 112 -3.84 -14.69 -7.37
CA ALA A 112 -4.24 -15.62 -8.43
C ALA A 112 -5.52 -15.20 -9.19
N SER A 113 -6.38 -14.39 -8.56
CA SER A 113 -7.58 -13.85 -9.20
C SER A 113 -7.30 -12.74 -10.21
N GLY A 114 -6.04 -12.32 -10.38
CA GLY A 114 -5.70 -11.09 -11.12
C GLY A 114 -5.96 -9.82 -10.33
N ALA A 115 -6.37 -9.92 -9.05
CA ALA A 115 -6.37 -8.77 -8.16
C ALA A 115 -4.93 -8.36 -7.81
N ARG A 116 -4.74 -7.06 -7.62
CA ARG A 116 -3.49 -6.47 -7.12
C ARG A 116 -3.79 -5.46 -6.03
N CYS A 117 -2.94 -5.42 -5.00
CA CYS A 117 -2.98 -4.41 -3.96
C CYS A 117 -1.65 -3.66 -3.94
N GLU A 118 -1.68 -2.35 -4.14
CA GLU A 118 -0.51 -1.49 -4.02
C GLU A 118 -0.53 -0.77 -2.67
N LEU A 119 0.60 -0.80 -1.98
CA LEU A 119 0.84 -0.17 -0.69
C LEU A 119 1.98 0.83 -0.84
N HIS A 120 1.72 2.08 -0.46
CA HIS A 120 2.66 3.18 -0.60
C HIS A 120 2.87 3.84 0.77
N ALA A 121 4.09 3.81 1.30
CA ALA A 121 4.43 4.49 2.54
C ALA A 121 4.79 5.96 2.30
N ILE A 122 4.11 6.87 2.98
CA ILE A 122 4.34 8.32 2.84
C ILE A 122 5.68 8.70 3.48
N LYS A 123 6.53 9.47 2.78
CA LYS A 123 7.84 9.95 3.25
C LYS A 123 7.76 10.83 4.48
N PHE A 124 6.82 11.77 4.48
CA PHE A 124 6.66 12.77 5.54
C PHE A 124 5.18 12.86 5.90
N GLY A 125 4.82 12.55 7.15
CA GLY A 125 3.42 12.40 7.51
C GLY A 125 3.15 12.16 8.98
N HIS A 126 3.74 12.97 9.87
CA HIS A 126 3.08 13.31 11.13
C HIS A 126 2.10 14.49 10.97
N GLU A 127 2.26 15.29 9.92
CA GLU A 127 1.43 16.45 9.63
C GLU A 127 1.04 16.42 8.15
N LEU A 128 -0.08 15.77 7.84
CA LEU A 128 -0.93 16.31 6.77
C LEU A 128 -1.70 17.45 7.41
N ASP A 129 -1.06 18.62 7.51
CA ASP A 129 -1.79 19.87 7.68
C ASP A 129 -2.69 20.02 6.46
N ILE A 130 -3.92 19.54 6.61
CA ILE A 130 -5.00 19.85 5.68
C ILE A 130 -5.19 21.37 5.81
N PRO A 131 -5.00 22.16 4.74
CA PRO A 131 -5.29 23.59 4.80
C PRO A 131 -6.73 23.77 5.25
N LYS A 132 -6.93 24.57 6.30
CA LYS A 132 -8.26 25.04 6.71
C LYS A 132 -8.88 25.94 5.64
#